data_AF-A0A1V6BQA6-F1
#
_entry.id   AF-A0A1V6BQA6-F1
#
_cell.length_a   1.000
_cell.length_b   1.000
_cell.length_c   1.000
_cell.angle_alpha   90.00
_cell.angle_beta   90.00
_cell.angle_gamma   90.00
#
_symmetry.space_group_name_H-M   'P 1'
#
loop_
_entity.id
_entity.type
_entity.pdbx_description
1 polymer ?
#
loop_
_entity_poly.entity_id
_entity_poly.type
_entity_poly.pdbx_seq_one_letter_code
_entity_poly.pdbx_strand_id
1 'polypeptide(L)'
;MKKFIFAILFFVAVYVYPEDMKIKVDDMWIKSIETKRDVFYEKAEVYDIVEYDRDLLESLRGGSIDFSEYEQEISALLYKIMLDNNKYNVDNILIGYDVLVYKFSDKSYFFKFAQNISSTKKADNFKIVAKTLEGLTALLNAEHQKGVFDILGLISTKINRYIYRNKENESKTTVSYLMKFLLRYMTLVDDGKIEDKNRKKVIELCDKLQLDQKVSEFEELPYGQELKEAYFFYKELEK
;
A
#
# COMPACT_ATOMS: atom_id res chain seq x y z
N MET A 1 -40.02 24.35 -22.57
CA MET A 1 -38.57 24.53 -22.85
C MET A 1 -37.73 24.71 -21.57
N LYS A 2 -37.88 23.85 -20.55
CA LYS A 2 -36.98 23.81 -19.37
C LYS A 2 -36.42 22.41 -19.07
N LYS A 3 -36.89 21.37 -19.79
CA LYS A 3 -36.43 19.98 -19.64
C LYS A 3 -35.33 19.56 -20.62
N PHE A 4 -35.01 20.40 -21.60
CA PHE A 4 -33.99 20.12 -22.62
C PHE A 4 -32.59 20.62 -22.25
N ILE A 5 -32.47 21.52 -21.26
CA ILE A 5 -31.18 22.10 -20.84
C ILE A 5 -30.44 21.16 -19.87
N PHE A 6 -31.14 20.28 -19.16
CA PHE A 6 -30.52 19.31 -18.25
C PHE A 6 -29.81 18.16 -18.98
N ALA A 7 -30.21 17.85 -20.21
CA ALA A 7 -29.57 16.81 -21.02
C ALA A 7 -28.23 17.28 -21.63
N ILE A 8 -28.09 18.59 -21.91
CA ILE A 8 -26.86 19.16 -22.48
C ILE A 8 -25.77 19.28 -21.40
N LEU A 9 -26.12 19.56 -20.14
CA LEU A 9 -25.16 19.52 -19.03
C LEU A 9 -24.74 18.09 -18.65
N PHE A 10 -25.56 17.08 -18.94
CA PHE A 10 -25.17 15.67 -18.77
C PHE A 10 -24.28 15.17 -19.92
N PHE A 11 -24.41 15.76 -21.12
CA PHE A 11 -23.56 15.42 -22.28
C PHE A 11 -22.16 16.05 -22.24
N VAL A 12 -21.95 17.13 -21.48
CA VAL A 12 -20.60 17.71 -21.28
C VAL A 12 -19.80 16.95 -20.21
N ALA A 13 -20.44 16.09 -19.41
CA ALA A 13 -19.77 15.25 -18.42
C ALA A 13 -19.34 13.86 -18.95
N VAL A 14 -19.75 13.49 -20.17
CA VAL A 14 -19.30 12.29 -20.87
C VAL A 14 -18.59 12.73 -22.15
N TYR A 15 -17.52 13.51 -22.00
CA TYR A 15 -16.49 13.51 -23.03
C TYR A 15 -15.96 12.08 -23.10
N VAL A 16 -16.27 11.40 -24.20
CA VAL A 16 -15.48 10.29 -24.71
C VAL A 16 -14.09 10.88 -24.94
N TYR A 17 -13.29 10.90 -23.89
CA TYR A 17 -11.87 11.19 -23.99
C TYR A 17 -11.29 10.05 -24.84
N PRO A 18 -10.61 10.33 -25.96
CA PRO A 18 -9.86 9.31 -26.67
C PRO A 18 -8.97 8.58 -25.66
N GLU A 19 -8.76 7.27 -25.84
CA GLU A 19 -8.03 6.41 -24.88
C GLU A 19 -6.62 6.94 -24.50
N ASP A 20 -6.09 7.91 -25.26
CA ASP A 20 -4.79 8.56 -25.06
C ASP A 20 -4.84 9.94 -24.37
N MET A 21 -6.03 10.48 -24.08
CA MET A 21 -6.15 11.83 -23.54
C MET A 21 -6.07 11.82 -22.02
N LYS A 22 -4.85 12.09 -21.52
CA LYS A 22 -4.61 12.24 -20.08
C LYS A 22 -5.45 13.39 -19.52
N ILE A 23 -6.15 13.13 -18.42
CA ILE A 23 -6.79 14.18 -17.62
C ILE A 23 -5.68 15.03 -17.03
N LYS A 24 -5.64 16.31 -17.41
CA LYS A 24 -4.73 17.27 -16.81
C LYS A 24 -5.26 17.66 -15.43
N VAL A 25 -4.50 17.35 -14.39
CA VAL A 25 -4.81 17.81 -13.04
C VAL A 25 -4.43 19.28 -12.91
N ASP A 26 -5.36 20.07 -12.35
CA ASP A 26 -5.17 21.47 -11.99
C ASP A 26 -6.00 21.80 -10.74
N ASP A 27 -5.85 23.02 -10.22
CA ASP A 27 -6.59 23.50 -9.04
C ASP A 27 -8.11 23.39 -9.20
N MET A 28 -8.65 23.59 -10.41
CA MET A 28 -10.08 23.49 -10.68
C MET A 28 -10.54 22.03 -10.60
N TRP A 29 -9.75 21.11 -11.14
CA TRP A 29 -10.00 19.68 -11.06
C TRP A 29 -10.02 19.24 -9.60
N ILE A 30 -8.99 19.58 -8.81
CA ILE A 30 -8.90 19.26 -7.37
C ILE A 30 -10.13 19.80 -6.64
N LYS A 31 -10.43 21.09 -6.80
CA LYS A 31 -11.59 21.73 -6.16
C LYS A 31 -12.91 21.07 -6.56
N SER A 32 -13.04 20.65 -7.81
CA SER A 32 -14.25 19.95 -8.29
C SER A 32 -14.43 18.59 -7.61
N ILE A 33 -13.34 17.85 -7.41
CA ILE A 33 -13.33 16.57 -6.71
C ILE A 33 -13.70 16.76 -5.24
N GLU A 34 -13.10 17.74 -4.57
CA GLU A 34 -13.42 18.07 -3.17
C GLU A 34 -14.89 18.47 -3.01
N THR A 35 -15.39 19.37 -3.86
CA THR A 35 -16.79 19.82 -3.83
C THR A 35 -17.76 18.65 -4.01
N LYS A 36 -17.50 17.76 -4.99
CA LYS A 36 -18.33 16.57 -5.20
C LYS A 36 -18.32 15.65 -3.98
N ARG A 37 -17.15 15.45 -3.38
CA ARG A 37 -17.00 14.60 -2.20
C ARG A 37 -17.77 15.15 -1.00
N ASP A 38 -17.72 16.47 -0.77
CA ASP A 38 -18.47 17.13 0.30
C ASP A 38 -19.98 16.95 0.12
N VAL A 39 -20.49 17.04 -1.12
CA VAL A 39 -21.91 16.76 -1.42
C VAL A 39 -22.30 15.33 -1.07
N PHE A 40 -21.46 14.34 -1.39
CA PHE A 40 -21.73 12.95 -1.00
C PHE A 40 -21.69 12.76 0.52
N TYR A 41 -20.80 13.48 1.21
CA TYR A 41 -20.69 13.42 2.66
C TYR A 41 -21.93 14.00 3.36
N GLU A 42 -22.45 15.13 2.88
CA GLU A 42 -23.62 15.81 3.43
C GLU A 42 -24.93 15.02 3.26
N LYS A 43 -25.08 14.27 2.17
CA LYS A 43 -26.28 13.46 1.89
C LYS A 43 -26.46 12.25 2.83
N ALA A 44 -25.50 11.98 3.71
CA ALA A 44 -25.48 10.85 4.65
C ALA A 44 -25.52 9.43 4.01
N GLU A 45 -25.50 9.32 2.69
CA GLU A 45 -25.49 8.06 1.93
C GLU A 45 -24.07 7.45 1.95
N VAL A 46 -23.84 6.52 2.91
CA VAL A 46 -22.54 5.87 3.15
C VAL A 46 -21.98 5.19 1.90
N TYR A 47 -22.83 4.50 1.15
CA TYR A 47 -22.42 3.68 0.02
C TYR A 47 -21.92 4.56 -1.13
N ASP A 48 -22.60 5.66 -1.39
CA ASP A 48 -22.31 6.57 -2.50
C ASP A 48 -20.94 7.23 -2.37
N ILE A 49 -20.54 7.66 -1.17
CA ILE A 49 -19.19 8.23 -0.96
C ILE A 49 -18.09 7.16 -1.06
N VAL A 50 -18.35 5.93 -0.61
CA VAL A 50 -17.35 4.85 -0.66
C VAL A 50 -17.09 4.44 -2.11
N GLU A 51 -18.14 4.30 -2.92
CA GLU A 51 -18.03 3.98 -4.34
C GLU A 51 -17.39 5.13 -5.13
N TYR A 52 -17.78 6.37 -4.88
CA TYR A 52 -17.15 7.54 -5.48
C TYR A 52 -15.65 7.62 -5.16
N ASP A 53 -15.28 7.46 -3.87
CA ASP A 53 -13.88 7.46 -3.44
C ASP A 53 -13.11 6.31 -4.11
N ARG A 54 -13.71 5.12 -4.26
CA ARG A 54 -13.09 3.98 -4.96
C ARG A 54 -12.82 4.30 -6.42
N ASP A 55 -13.80 4.79 -7.16
CA ASP A 55 -13.68 5.05 -8.60
C ASP A 55 -12.65 6.16 -8.89
N LEU A 56 -12.58 7.16 -8.00
CA LEU A 56 -11.56 8.19 -8.02
C LEU A 56 -10.15 7.61 -7.79
N LEU A 57 -9.99 6.76 -6.78
CA LEU A 57 -8.72 6.10 -6.50
C LEU A 57 -8.28 5.18 -7.65
N GLU A 58 -9.21 4.45 -8.25
CA GLU A 58 -8.95 3.62 -9.43
C GLU A 58 -8.49 4.46 -10.63
N SER A 59 -9.11 5.62 -10.83
CA SER A 59 -8.70 6.57 -11.87
C SER A 59 -7.30 7.13 -11.62
N LEU A 60 -6.98 7.48 -10.36
CA LEU A 60 -5.64 7.92 -9.95
C LEU A 60 -4.58 6.83 -10.10
N ARG A 61 -4.93 5.57 -9.81
CA ARG A 61 -4.06 4.40 -9.96
C ARG A 61 -3.74 4.10 -11.42
N GLY A 62 -4.70 4.38 -12.32
CA GLY A 62 -4.57 4.17 -13.76
C GLY A 62 -3.54 5.07 -14.46
N GLY A 63 -3.38 4.87 -15.77
CA GLY A 63 -2.49 5.67 -16.62
C GLY A 63 -3.07 6.98 -17.13
N SER A 64 -4.38 7.19 -16.95
CA SER A 64 -5.15 8.31 -17.52
C SER A 64 -5.02 9.62 -16.75
N ILE A 65 -4.51 9.60 -15.52
CA ILE A 65 -4.28 10.80 -14.70
C ILE A 65 -2.79 10.95 -14.42
N ASP A 66 -2.26 12.14 -14.74
CA ASP A 66 -0.92 12.58 -14.37
C ASP A 66 -1.07 13.75 -13.37
N PHE A 67 -0.63 13.50 -12.13
CA PHE A 67 -0.74 14.44 -11.02
C PHE A 67 0.63 14.74 -10.38
N SER A 68 1.73 14.46 -11.10
CA SER A 68 3.10 14.64 -10.61
C SER A 68 3.37 16.06 -10.06
N GLU A 69 2.76 17.09 -10.63
CA GLU A 69 2.87 18.48 -10.16
C GLU A 69 1.94 18.83 -8.97
N TYR A 70 1.04 17.92 -8.57
CA TYR A 70 -0.01 18.13 -7.57
C TYR A 70 -0.02 17.05 -6.47
N GLU A 71 1.14 16.43 -6.19
CA GLU A 71 1.25 15.34 -5.22
C GLU A 71 0.79 15.77 -3.82
N GLN A 72 1.00 17.02 -3.43
CA GLN A 72 0.58 17.52 -2.12
C GLN A 72 -0.96 17.56 -1.98
N GLU A 73 -1.65 18.07 -3.00
CA GLU A 73 -3.10 18.17 -3.07
C GLU A 73 -3.73 16.77 -3.12
N ILE A 74 -3.17 15.89 -3.96
CA ILE A 74 -3.61 14.48 -4.02
C ILE A 74 -3.34 13.78 -2.69
N SER A 75 -2.22 14.04 -2.02
CA SER A 75 -1.97 13.50 -0.68
C SER A 75 -3.01 13.98 0.33
N ALA A 76 -3.44 15.24 0.29
CA ALA A 76 -4.47 15.75 1.18
C ALA A 76 -5.81 15.04 0.93
N LEU A 77 -6.16 14.81 -0.34
CA LEU A 77 -7.33 14.06 -0.75
C LEU A 77 -7.27 12.59 -0.27
N LEU A 78 -6.14 11.91 -0.52
CA LEU A 78 -5.92 10.53 -0.05
C LEU A 78 -6.06 10.42 1.47
N TYR A 79 -5.61 11.43 2.22
CA TYR A 79 -5.75 11.44 3.68
C TYR A 79 -7.23 11.44 4.08
N LYS A 80 -8.05 12.30 3.44
CA LYS A 80 -9.50 12.36 3.68
C LYS A 80 -10.19 11.02 3.37
N ILE A 81 -9.74 10.32 2.33
CA ILE A 81 -10.32 9.04 1.87
C ILE A 81 -9.89 7.87 2.78
N MET A 82 -8.59 7.74 3.04
CA MET A 82 -8.01 6.55 3.70
C MET A 82 -8.05 6.64 5.23
N LEU A 83 -7.93 7.85 5.80
CA LEU A 83 -7.67 8.05 7.22
C LEU A 83 -8.83 8.71 7.96
N ASP A 84 -9.34 9.82 7.43
CA ASP A 84 -10.28 10.72 8.14
C ASP A 84 -11.73 10.22 8.16
N ASN A 85 -12.12 9.38 7.19
CA ASN A 85 -13.51 8.92 7.10
C ASN A 85 -13.86 7.96 8.26
N ASN A 86 -14.85 8.34 9.08
CA ASN A 86 -15.48 7.47 10.09
C ASN A 86 -16.11 6.21 9.46
N LYS A 87 -16.36 6.22 8.15
CA LYS A 87 -16.89 5.11 7.33
C LYS A 87 -15.76 4.51 6.50
N TYR A 88 -14.75 3.94 7.17
CA TYR A 88 -13.58 3.36 6.50
C TYR A 88 -13.98 2.18 5.60
N ASN A 89 -13.32 2.07 4.43
CA ASN A 89 -13.40 0.91 3.55
C ASN A 89 -11.99 0.36 3.31
N VAL A 90 -11.82 -0.96 3.48
CA VAL A 90 -10.52 -1.63 3.32
C VAL A 90 -9.99 -1.45 1.89
N ASP A 91 -10.83 -1.65 0.88
CA ASP A 91 -10.43 -1.62 -0.53
C ASP A 91 -9.91 -0.24 -0.93
N ASN A 92 -10.54 0.84 -0.46
CA ASN A 92 -10.04 2.21 -0.70
C ASN A 92 -8.64 2.43 -0.11
N ILE A 93 -8.33 1.83 1.04
CA ILE A 93 -6.96 1.87 1.61
C ILE A 93 -5.99 1.06 0.74
N LEU A 94 -6.40 -0.11 0.24
CA LEU A 94 -5.54 -0.94 -0.60
C LEU A 94 -5.20 -0.24 -1.92
N ILE A 95 -6.19 0.36 -2.58
CA ILE A 95 -5.99 1.12 -3.83
C ILE A 95 -5.20 2.39 -3.54
N GLY A 96 -5.49 3.10 -2.44
CA GLY A 96 -4.74 4.28 -2.04
C GLY A 96 -3.25 3.99 -1.80
N TYR A 97 -2.91 2.83 -1.23
CA TYR A 97 -1.52 2.39 -1.15
C TYR A 97 -0.89 2.17 -2.52
N ASP A 98 -1.61 1.57 -3.49
CA ASP A 98 -1.09 1.42 -4.85
C ASP A 98 -0.76 2.78 -5.48
N VAL A 99 -1.65 3.77 -5.30
CA VAL A 99 -1.41 5.14 -5.79
C VAL A 99 -0.13 5.70 -5.15
N LEU A 100 0.02 5.61 -3.82
CA LEU A 100 1.19 6.11 -3.11
C LEU A 100 2.50 5.41 -3.53
N VAL A 101 2.47 4.10 -3.78
CA VAL A 101 3.67 3.34 -4.14
C VAL A 101 4.06 3.57 -5.59
N TYR A 102 3.10 3.54 -6.52
CA TYR A 102 3.38 3.44 -7.95
C TYR A 102 3.19 4.74 -8.72
N LYS A 103 2.41 5.70 -8.20
CA LYS A 103 2.08 6.94 -8.93
C LYS A 103 2.74 8.19 -8.35
N PHE A 104 2.94 8.26 -7.04
CA PHE A 104 3.69 9.33 -6.41
C PHE A 104 5.19 9.19 -6.72
N SER A 105 5.83 10.29 -7.08
CA SER A 105 7.28 10.41 -7.25
C SER A 105 7.95 10.47 -5.89
N ASP A 106 7.45 11.33 -4.98
CA ASP A 106 7.96 11.38 -3.61
C ASP A 106 7.42 10.20 -2.78
N LYS A 107 8.31 9.27 -2.44
CA LYS A 107 7.97 8.07 -1.66
C LYS A 107 7.76 8.37 -0.17
N SER A 108 8.09 9.57 0.30
CA SER A 108 7.83 10.00 1.68
C SER A 108 6.34 9.95 2.03
N TYR A 109 5.47 10.19 1.04
CA TYR A 109 4.02 10.09 1.21
C TYR A 109 3.59 8.67 1.60
N PHE A 110 4.10 7.63 0.94
CA PHE A 110 3.82 6.25 1.33
C PHE A 110 4.17 6.00 2.80
N PHE A 111 5.38 6.38 3.23
CA PHE A 111 5.83 6.15 4.61
C PHE A 111 4.97 6.91 5.63
N LYS A 112 4.61 8.16 5.35
CA LYS A 112 3.71 8.95 6.21
C LYS A 112 2.34 8.30 6.37
N PHE A 113 1.75 7.82 5.27
CA PHE A 113 0.47 7.12 5.32
C PHE A 113 0.57 5.79 6.06
N ALA A 114 1.61 5.01 5.80
CA ALA A 114 1.82 3.74 6.49
C ALA A 114 1.99 3.93 8.00
N GLN A 115 2.73 4.96 8.40
CA GLN A 115 2.87 5.35 9.81
C GLN A 115 1.50 5.71 10.41
N ASN A 116 0.74 6.59 9.78
CA ASN A 116 -0.58 7.01 10.26
C ASN A 116 -1.57 5.84 10.37
N ILE A 117 -1.58 4.94 9.40
CA ILE A 117 -2.44 3.74 9.42
C ILE A 117 -2.03 2.79 10.54
N SER A 118 -0.72 2.57 10.72
CA SER A 118 -0.18 1.66 11.74
C SER A 118 -0.60 2.01 13.17
N SER A 119 -0.83 3.29 13.46
CA SER A 119 -1.31 3.78 14.75
C SER A 119 -2.83 3.66 14.97
N THR A 120 -3.57 3.09 14.02
CA THR A 120 -5.03 2.97 14.10
C THR A 120 -5.49 1.50 14.13
N LYS A 121 -6.75 1.26 14.49
CA LYS A 121 -7.38 -0.07 14.41
C LYS A 121 -7.41 -0.64 12.98
N LYS A 122 -7.23 0.20 11.95
CA LYS A 122 -7.16 -0.25 10.54
C LYS A 122 -6.00 -1.24 10.34
N ALA A 123 -4.90 -1.08 11.07
CA ALA A 123 -3.75 -1.98 11.03
C ALA A 123 -3.95 -3.34 11.72
N ASP A 124 -5.14 -3.63 12.26
CA ASP A 124 -5.52 -5.00 12.68
C ASP A 124 -6.10 -5.83 11.52
N ASN A 125 -6.38 -5.21 10.37
CA ASN A 125 -6.83 -5.93 9.17
C ASN A 125 -5.65 -6.54 8.41
N PHE A 126 -5.69 -7.85 8.17
CA PHE A 126 -4.59 -8.58 7.53
C PHE A 126 -4.27 -8.07 6.11
N LYS A 127 -5.29 -7.68 5.33
CA LYS A 127 -5.10 -7.16 3.96
C LYS A 127 -4.29 -5.87 3.99
N ILE A 128 -4.53 -5.00 4.98
CA ILE A 128 -3.79 -3.74 5.14
C ILE A 128 -2.34 -4.00 5.53
N VAL A 129 -2.10 -4.96 6.44
CA VAL A 129 -0.73 -5.35 6.82
C VAL A 129 0.02 -5.96 5.63
N ALA A 130 -0.61 -6.88 4.90
CA ALA A 130 -0.07 -7.48 3.69
C ALA A 130 0.25 -6.42 2.62
N LYS A 131 -0.65 -5.46 2.39
CA LYS A 131 -0.44 -4.37 1.44
C LYS A 131 0.66 -3.40 1.86
N THR A 132 0.79 -3.16 3.17
CA THR A 132 1.91 -2.40 3.71
C THR A 132 3.23 -3.13 3.41
N LEU A 133 3.32 -4.44 3.66
CA LEU A 133 4.50 -5.25 3.33
C LEU A 133 4.82 -5.26 1.83
N GLU A 134 3.80 -5.31 0.97
CA GLU A 134 3.96 -5.18 -0.48
C GLU A 134 4.64 -3.85 -0.84
N GLY A 135 4.12 -2.73 -0.34
CA GLY A 135 4.70 -1.40 -0.57
C GLY A 135 6.12 -1.27 -0.01
N LEU A 136 6.38 -1.80 1.20
CA LEU A 136 7.73 -1.84 1.77
C LEU A 136 8.70 -2.63 0.90
N THR A 137 8.25 -3.75 0.32
CA THR A 137 9.05 -4.56 -0.60
C THR A 137 9.36 -3.81 -1.89
N ALA A 138 8.37 -3.12 -2.47
CA ALA A 138 8.53 -2.34 -3.68
C ALA A 138 9.49 -1.15 -3.51
N LEU A 139 9.47 -0.52 -2.33
CA LEU A 139 10.33 0.62 -2.01
C LEU A 139 11.67 0.23 -1.38
N LEU A 140 11.95 -1.06 -1.18
CA LEU A 140 13.21 -1.50 -0.58
C LEU A 140 14.38 -1.28 -1.56
N ASN A 141 15.12 -0.19 -1.32
CA ASN A 141 16.32 0.20 -2.03
C ASN A 141 17.28 0.95 -1.08
N ALA A 142 18.43 1.41 -1.59
CA ALA A 142 19.45 2.08 -0.78
C ALA A 142 18.97 3.40 -0.15
N GLU A 143 18.14 4.15 -0.86
CA GLU A 143 17.63 5.47 -0.42
C GLU A 143 16.60 5.34 0.71
N HIS A 144 15.70 4.37 0.59
CA HIS A 144 14.52 4.28 1.46
C HIS A 144 14.64 3.25 2.59
N GLN A 145 15.80 2.60 2.75
CA GLN A 145 15.97 1.50 3.70
C GLN A 145 15.54 1.87 5.13
N LYS A 146 15.86 3.09 5.59
CA LYS A 146 15.45 3.56 6.92
C LYS A 146 13.92 3.61 7.06
N GLY A 147 13.23 4.30 6.15
CA GLY A 147 11.76 4.40 6.17
C GLY A 147 11.09 3.04 6.09
N VAL A 148 11.63 2.12 5.28
CA VAL A 148 11.15 0.75 5.17
C VAL A 148 11.20 0.01 6.52
N PHE A 149 12.35 0.07 7.21
CA PHE A 149 12.51 -0.65 8.48
C PHE A 149 11.83 0.04 9.67
N ASP A 150 11.62 1.35 9.62
CA ASP A 150 10.82 2.09 10.59
C ASP A 150 9.36 1.62 10.53
N ILE A 151 8.74 1.58 9.35
CA ILE A 151 7.37 1.08 9.18
C ILE A 151 7.26 -0.40 9.52
N LEU A 152 8.23 -1.25 9.09
CA LEU A 152 8.26 -2.66 9.48
C LEU A 152 8.28 -2.83 11.00
N GLY A 153 8.99 -1.94 11.72
CA GLY A 153 8.98 -1.88 13.18
C GLY A 153 7.60 -1.62 13.77
N LEU A 154 6.88 -0.64 13.21
CA LEU A 154 5.52 -0.28 13.66
C LEU A 154 4.50 -1.41 13.48
N ILE A 155 4.62 -2.20 12.41
CA ILE A 155 3.68 -3.31 12.13
C ILE A 155 4.16 -4.66 12.70
N SER A 156 5.32 -4.73 13.36
CA SER A 156 5.95 -5.99 13.78
C SER A 156 5.09 -6.80 14.75
N THR A 157 4.40 -6.15 15.69
CA THR A 157 3.50 -6.83 16.63
C THR A 157 2.33 -7.49 15.89
N LYS A 158 1.85 -6.87 14.80
CA LYS A 158 0.77 -7.44 13.97
C LYS A 158 1.29 -8.63 13.18
N ILE A 159 2.47 -8.50 12.57
CA ILE A 159 3.15 -9.58 11.85
C ILE A 159 3.35 -10.80 12.76
N ASN A 160 3.89 -10.62 13.96
CA ASN A 160 4.12 -11.71 14.92
C ASN A 160 2.81 -12.48 15.22
N ARG A 161 1.68 -11.76 15.36
CA ARG A 161 0.37 -12.39 15.58
C ARG A 161 -0.01 -13.36 14.46
N TYR A 162 0.26 -13.00 13.20
CA TYR A 162 -0.03 -13.86 12.04
C TYR A 162 0.93 -15.04 11.94
N ILE A 163 2.21 -14.85 12.30
CA ILE A 163 3.17 -15.97 12.41
C ILE A 163 2.65 -17.01 13.42
N TYR A 164 2.20 -16.58 14.60
CA TYR A 164 1.68 -17.51 15.62
C TYR A 164 0.32 -18.16 15.26
N ARG A 165 -0.45 -17.58 14.32
CA ARG A 165 -1.75 -18.09 13.85
C ARG A 165 -1.68 -18.67 12.44
N ASN A 166 -0.58 -19.33 12.10
CA ASN A 166 -0.25 -19.78 10.73
C ASN A 166 -1.27 -20.73 10.05
N LYS A 167 -2.21 -21.30 10.81
CA LYS A 167 -3.28 -22.17 10.27
C LYS A 167 -4.43 -21.40 9.60
N GLU A 168 -4.56 -20.10 9.84
CA GLU A 168 -5.60 -19.26 9.24
C GLU A 168 -5.17 -18.74 7.85
N ASN A 169 -6.08 -18.71 6.87
CA ASN A 169 -5.78 -18.22 5.51
C ASN A 169 -5.27 -16.77 5.49
N GLU A 170 -5.80 -15.93 6.38
CA GLU A 170 -5.39 -14.54 6.57
C GLU A 170 -3.91 -14.42 6.99
N SER A 171 -3.50 -15.32 7.90
CA SER A 171 -2.13 -15.43 8.36
C SER A 171 -1.19 -15.88 7.25
N LYS A 172 -1.57 -16.90 6.47
CA LYS A 172 -0.78 -17.38 5.32
C LYS A 172 -0.51 -16.26 4.31
N THR A 173 -1.52 -15.44 4.02
CA THR A 173 -1.38 -14.30 3.11
C THR A 173 -0.34 -13.31 3.64
N THR A 174 -0.50 -12.84 4.88
CA THR A 174 0.41 -11.85 5.47
C THR A 174 1.84 -12.37 5.58
N VAL A 175 1.99 -13.63 6.00
CA VAL A 175 3.30 -14.28 6.14
C VAL A 175 3.99 -14.44 4.78
N SER A 176 3.25 -14.76 3.71
CA SER A 176 3.82 -14.83 2.35
C SER A 176 4.40 -13.49 1.89
N TYR A 177 3.72 -12.37 2.20
CA TYR A 177 4.26 -11.03 1.91
C TYR A 177 5.49 -10.69 2.75
N LEU A 178 5.52 -11.11 4.02
CA LEU A 178 6.72 -10.98 4.85
C LEU A 178 7.88 -11.76 4.26
N MET A 179 7.65 -13.00 3.81
CA MET A 179 8.69 -13.85 3.24
C MET A 179 9.25 -13.26 1.95
N LYS A 180 8.38 -12.72 1.09
CA LYS A 180 8.79 -11.95 -0.09
C LYS A 180 9.67 -10.75 0.28
N PHE A 181 9.30 -10.00 1.32
CA PHE A 181 10.08 -8.87 1.81
C PHE A 181 11.48 -9.30 2.28
N LEU A 182 11.55 -10.35 3.12
CA LEU A 182 12.81 -10.87 3.67
C LEU A 182 13.74 -11.39 2.56
N LEU A 183 13.18 -12.16 1.63
CA LEU A 183 13.92 -12.69 0.48
C LEU A 183 14.50 -11.54 -0.35
N ARG A 184 13.66 -10.53 -0.68
CA ARG A 184 14.10 -9.37 -1.44
C ARG A 184 15.23 -8.61 -0.73
N TYR A 185 15.16 -8.45 0.59
CA TYR A 185 16.23 -7.80 1.36
C TYR A 185 17.54 -8.58 1.24
N MET A 186 17.51 -9.89 1.48
CA MET A 186 18.71 -10.73 1.42
C MET A 186 19.33 -10.70 0.01
N THR A 187 18.51 -10.82 -1.04
CA THR A 187 18.99 -10.71 -2.43
C THR A 187 19.65 -9.36 -2.71
N LEU A 188 19.05 -8.25 -2.25
CA LEU A 188 19.63 -6.92 -2.47
C LEU A 188 20.94 -6.71 -1.70
N VAL A 189 21.10 -7.34 -0.53
CA VAL A 189 22.37 -7.34 0.21
C VAL A 189 23.41 -8.17 -0.52
N ASP A 190 23.06 -9.38 -0.94
CA ASP A 190 23.96 -10.30 -1.66
C ASP A 190 24.46 -9.68 -2.97
N ASP A 191 23.57 -9.02 -3.71
CA ASP A 191 23.88 -8.29 -4.94
C ASP A 191 24.65 -6.96 -4.71
N GLY A 192 24.93 -6.59 -3.45
CA GLY A 192 25.58 -5.33 -3.10
C GLY A 192 24.77 -4.07 -3.47
N LYS A 193 23.45 -4.19 -3.64
CA LYS A 193 22.55 -3.08 -3.99
C LYS A 193 22.13 -2.25 -2.79
N ILE A 194 22.17 -2.84 -1.59
CA ILE A 194 21.95 -2.13 -0.32
C ILE A 194 22.99 -2.57 0.71
N GLU A 195 23.29 -1.68 1.66
CA GLU A 195 24.13 -2.03 2.81
C GLU A 195 23.36 -2.87 3.82
N ASP A 196 24.04 -3.80 4.48
CA ASP A 196 23.41 -4.73 5.42
C ASP A 196 23.24 -4.16 6.84
N LYS A 197 22.50 -3.07 6.96
CA LYS A 197 22.29 -2.36 8.23
C LYS A 197 21.31 -3.04 9.19
N ASN A 198 20.46 -3.93 8.66
CA ASN A 198 19.32 -4.49 9.38
C ASN A 198 19.42 -6.00 9.60
N ARG A 199 20.61 -6.59 9.40
CA ARG A 199 20.88 -8.02 9.54
C ARG A 199 20.22 -8.68 10.74
N LYS A 200 20.50 -8.17 11.94
CA LYS A 200 19.96 -8.71 13.19
C LYS A 200 18.43 -8.83 13.17
N LYS A 201 17.75 -7.78 12.69
CA LYS A 201 16.27 -7.75 12.62
C LYS A 201 15.71 -8.72 11.57
N VAL A 202 16.42 -8.89 10.46
CA VAL A 202 16.05 -9.86 9.41
C VAL A 202 16.22 -11.28 9.92
N ILE A 203 17.35 -11.59 10.57
CA ILE A 203 17.60 -12.89 11.22
C ILE A 203 16.52 -13.20 12.25
N GLU A 204 16.20 -12.26 13.14
CA GLU A 204 15.15 -12.42 14.16
C GLU A 204 13.77 -12.75 13.56
N LEU A 205 13.44 -12.20 12.38
CA LEU A 205 12.19 -12.51 11.69
C LEU A 205 12.22 -13.90 11.02
N CYS A 206 13.35 -14.28 10.43
CA CYS A 206 13.54 -15.61 9.85
C CYS A 206 13.53 -16.72 10.92
N ASP A 207 14.12 -16.48 12.08
CA ASP A 207 14.09 -17.40 13.23
C ASP A 207 12.65 -17.58 13.76
N LYS A 208 11.83 -16.53 13.76
CA LYS A 208 10.39 -16.65 14.11
C LYS A 208 9.60 -17.48 13.11
N LEU A 209 10.02 -17.49 11.85
CA LEU A 209 9.51 -18.37 10.80
C LEU A 209 10.14 -19.78 10.87
N GLN A 210 10.98 -20.05 11.87
CA GLN A 210 11.59 -21.36 12.14
C GLN A 210 12.37 -21.92 10.94
N LEU A 211 12.92 -21.05 10.09
CA LEU A 211 13.58 -21.46 8.84
C LEU A 211 14.93 -22.16 9.07
N ASP A 212 15.47 -22.09 10.28
CA ASP A 212 16.65 -22.83 10.71
C ASP A 212 16.35 -24.31 11.03
N GLN A 213 15.07 -24.67 11.17
CA GLN A 213 14.67 -26.05 11.43
C GLN A 213 14.75 -26.91 10.17
N LYS A 214 14.91 -28.23 10.37
CA LYS A 214 14.95 -29.19 9.25
C LYS A 214 13.66 -29.14 8.42
N VAL A 215 12.52 -28.97 9.07
CA VAL A 215 11.20 -28.80 8.44
C VAL A 215 10.49 -27.65 9.15
N SER A 216 10.22 -26.56 8.43
CA SER A 216 9.39 -25.45 8.88
C SER A 216 8.01 -25.53 8.23
N GLU A 217 6.96 -25.29 9.01
CA GLU A 217 5.58 -25.21 8.53
C GLU A 217 5.35 -24.07 7.50
N PHE A 218 6.32 -23.15 7.38
CA PHE A 218 6.25 -22.01 6.44
C PHE A 218 6.91 -22.30 5.10
N GLU A 219 7.65 -23.42 4.93
CA GLU A 219 8.31 -23.76 3.67
C GLU A 219 7.32 -23.97 2.51
N GLU A 220 6.11 -24.43 2.81
CA GLU A 220 5.06 -24.66 1.81
C GLU A 220 4.36 -23.37 1.33
N LEU A 221 4.63 -22.24 1.99
CA LEU A 221 4.09 -20.94 1.57
C LEU A 221 4.92 -20.36 0.41
N PRO A 222 4.31 -19.48 -0.42
CA PRO A 222 5.05 -18.73 -1.43
C PRO A 222 6.34 -18.12 -0.89
N TYR A 223 7.44 -18.30 -1.64
CA TYR A 223 8.80 -17.85 -1.30
C TYR A 223 9.48 -18.60 -0.14
N GLY A 224 8.87 -19.65 0.42
CA GLY A 224 9.39 -20.33 1.61
C GLY A 224 10.66 -21.13 1.41
N GLN A 225 10.71 -21.90 0.33
CA GLN A 225 11.91 -22.67 0.00
C GLN A 225 13.07 -21.73 -0.36
N GLU A 226 12.81 -20.74 -1.22
CA GLU A 226 13.84 -19.79 -1.66
C GLU A 226 14.35 -18.93 -0.49
N LEU A 227 13.45 -18.51 0.42
CA LEU A 227 13.86 -17.77 1.61
C LEU A 227 14.67 -18.64 2.57
N LYS A 228 14.32 -19.92 2.74
CA LYS A 228 15.09 -20.83 3.60
C LYS A 228 16.52 -21.00 3.09
N GLU A 229 16.67 -21.22 1.79
CA GLU A 229 17.99 -21.33 1.15
C GLU A 229 18.78 -20.02 1.29
N ALA A 230 18.18 -18.87 0.97
CA ALA A 230 18.83 -17.58 1.13
C ALA A 230 19.23 -17.32 2.59
N TYR A 231 18.35 -17.67 3.54
CA TYR A 231 18.60 -17.48 4.97
C TYR A 231 19.77 -18.31 5.48
N PHE A 232 19.93 -19.55 5.01
CA PHE A 232 21.05 -20.41 5.38
C PHE A 232 22.39 -19.73 5.11
N PHE A 233 22.62 -19.27 3.87
CA PHE A 233 23.85 -18.55 3.50
C PHE A 233 23.96 -17.21 4.22
N TYR A 234 22.84 -16.50 4.33
CA TYR A 234 22.81 -15.18 4.95
C TYR A 234 23.24 -15.22 6.43
N LYS A 235 22.84 -16.25 7.18
CA LYS A 235 23.24 -16.47 8.58
C LYS A 235 24.72 -16.83 8.73
N GLU A 236 25.29 -17.60 7.80
CA GLU A 236 26.71 -18.00 7.86
C GLU A 236 27.69 -16.82 7.72
N LEU A 237 27.26 -15.72 7.11
CA LEU A 237 28.02 -14.46 6.98
C LEU A 237 28.14 -13.67 8.29
N GLU A 238 27.50 -14.09 9.39
CA GLU A 238 27.61 -13.45 10.73
C GLU A 238 28.92 -13.81 11.48
N LYS A 239 29.88 -14.48 10.80
CA LYS A 239 31.22 -14.78 11.33
C LYS A 239 32.18 -13.58 11.26
#